data_AF-A0A534IF52-F1
#
_entry.id   AF-A0A534IF52-F1
#
_cell.length_a   1.000
_cell.length_b   1.000
_cell.length_c   1.000
_cell.angle_alpha   90.00
_cell.angle_beta   90.00
_cell.angle_gamma   90.00
#
_symmetry.space_group_name_H-M   'P 1'
#
loop_
_entity.id
_entity.type
_entity.pdbx_description
1 polymer ?
#
loop_
_entity_poly.entity_id
_entity_poly.type
_entity_poly.pdbx_seq_one_letter_code
_entity_poly.pdbx_strand_id
1 'polypeptide(L)'
;MPFTADASVLGGAAGAFVPELTLRVADTLARLRQARDVTVGCSAKRAVWSFGKTTLYEYLPLREAARDAPQRSAARPLLICFALVNRPYVLDLQPDRSLVRRLLAAGLSV
;
A
#
# COMPACT_ATOMS: atom_id res chain seq x y z
N MET A 1 -50.92 23.65 23.31
CA MET A 1 -50.58 24.05 21.93
C MET A 1 -49.57 23.04 21.39
N PRO A 2 -49.87 22.24 20.36
CA PRO A 2 -48.89 21.35 19.77
C PRO A 2 -47.93 22.13 18.86
N PHE A 3 -46.65 21.81 18.96
CA PHE A 3 -45.61 22.33 18.07
C PHE A 3 -45.77 21.71 16.68
N THR A 4 -46.10 22.53 15.68
CA THR A 4 -46.16 22.13 14.28
C THR A 4 -44.74 22.19 13.70
N ALA A 5 -44.12 21.03 13.48
CA ALA A 5 -42.87 20.96 12.73
C ALA A 5 -43.16 21.27 11.26
N ASP A 6 -42.64 22.40 10.79
CA ASP A 6 -42.79 22.86 9.42
C ASP A 6 -41.97 21.96 8.48
N ALA A 7 -42.65 21.09 7.72
CA ALA A 7 -42.03 20.16 6.78
C ALA A 7 -41.41 20.86 5.55
N SER A 8 -41.54 22.18 5.46
CA SER A 8 -40.97 23.02 4.39
C SER A 8 -39.43 23.08 4.41
N VAL A 9 -38.78 22.78 5.54
CA VAL A 9 -37.30 22.77 5.64
C VAL A 9 -36.65 21.62 4.84
N LEU A 10 -37.40 20.56 4.52
CA LEU A 10 -36.89 19.41 3.75
C LEU A 10 -37.20 19.48 2.25
N GLY A 11 -38.03 20.43 1.79
CA GLY A 11 -38.56 20.44 0.42
C GLY A 11 -37.62 21.02 -0.65
N GLY A 12 -36.76 21.98 -0.29
CA GLY A 12 -35.97 22.74 -1.27
C GLY A 12 -34.62 22.12 -1.64
N ALA A 13 -33.96 21.43 -0.71
CA ALA A 13 -32.61 20.88 -0.91
C ALA A 13 -32.59 19.38 -1.25
N ALA A 14 -33.68 18.64 -0.99
CA ALA A 14 -33.72 17.19 -1.18
C ALA A 14 -33.73 16.78 -2.67
N GLY A 15 -34.29 17.61 -3.56
CA GLY A 15 -34.47 17.28 -4.97
C GLY A 15 -33.18 17.12 -5.76
N ALA A 16 -32.15 17.93 -5.46
CA ALA A 16 -30.83 17.84 -6.09
C ALA A 16 -29.83 16.98 -5.30
N PHE A 17 -30.03 16.84 -3.98
CA PHE A 17 -29.15 16.10 -3.09
C PHE A 17 -29.20 14.58 -3.32
N VAL A 18 -30.39 14.00 -3.51
CA VAL A 18 -30.53 12.54 -3.71
C VAL A 18 -29.87 12.08 -5.03
N PRO A 19 -30.03 12.79 -6.17
CA PRO A 19 -29.29 12.49 -7.39
C PRO A 19 -27.76 12.64 -7.22
N GLU A 20 -27.32 13.72 -6.57
CA GLU A 20 -25.88 13.97 -6.34
C GLU A 20 -25.25 12.89 -5.46
N LEU A 21 -25.93 12.48 -4.38
CA LEU A 21 -25.51 11.38 -3.52
C LEU A 21 -25.40 10.08 -4.30
N THR A 22 -26.38 9.78 -5.16
CA THR A 22 -26.40 8.55 -5.96
C THR A 22 -25.19 8.50 -6.91
N LEU A 23 -24.86 9.63 -7.54
CA LEU A 23 -23.66 9.76 -8.38
C LEU A 23 -22.37 9.58 -7.57
N ARG A 24 -22.26 10.22 -6.40
CA ARG A 24 -21.09 10.07 -5.51
C ARG A 24 -20.91 8.64 -5.01
N VAL A 25 -22.00 7.95 -4.66
CA VAL A 25 -21.97 6.54 -4.24
C VAL A 25 -21.55 5.65 -5.39
N ALA A 26 -22.07 5.87 -6.60
CA ALA A 26 -21.67 5.13 -7.79
C ALA A 26 -20.18 5.30 -8.12
N ASP A 27 -19.67 6.54 -8.10
CA ASP A 27 -18.25 6.87 -8.29
C ASP A 27 -17.37 6.23 -7.20
N THR A 28 -17.79 6.32 -5.93
CA THR A 28 -17.08 5.69 -4.81
C THR A 28 -17.01 4.18 -4.98
N LEU A 29 -18.11 3.52 -5.36
CA LEU A 29 -18.14 2.08 -5.61
C LEU A 29 -17.26 1.69 -6.80
N ALA A 30 -17.23 2.48 -7.87
CA ALA A 30 -16.35 2.24 -9.01
C ALA A 30 -14.87 2.31 -8.60
N ARG A 31 -14.49 3.33 -7.82
CA ARG A 31 -13.12 3.48 -7.29
C ARG A 31 -12.74 2.36 -6.32
N LEU A 32 -13.65 1.96 -5.43
CA LEU A 32 -13.42 0.84 -4.51
C LEU A 32 -13.21 -0.48 -5.26
N ARG A 33 -13.92 -0.70 -6.37
CA ARG A 33 -13.69 -1.86 -7.24
C ARG A 33 -12.30 -1.84 -7.87
N GLN A 34 -11.85 -0.69 -8.38
CA GLN A 34 -10.49 -0.54 -8.92
C GLN A 34 -9.39 -0.74 -7.87
N ALA A 35 -9.65 -0.36 -6.62
CA ALA A 35 -8.69 -0.52 -5.52
C ALA A 35 -8.50 -1.98 -5.05
N ARG A 36 -9.36 -2.92 -5.47
CA ARG A 36 -9.28 -4.33 -5.03
C ARG A 36 -8.09 -5.09 -5.62
N ASP A 37 -7.60 -4.68 -6.78
CA ASP A 37 -6.53 -5.39 -7.51
C ASP A 37 -5.13 -4.84 -7.21
N VAL A 38 -4.96 -4.11 -6.10
CA VAL A 38 -3.64 -3.60 -5.72
C VAL A 38 -2.78 -4.75 -5.18
N THR A 39 -1.90 -5.25 -6.04
CA THR A 39 -0.86 -6.20 -5.64
C THR A 39 0.24 -5.44 -4.87
N VAL A 40 0.45 -5.81 -3.61
CA VAL A 40 1.52 -5.30 -2.74
C VAL A 40 2.64 -6.32 -2.60
N GLY A 41 3.86 -5.88 -2.26
CA GLY A 41 5.03 -6.77 -2.18
C GLY A 41 5.70 -6.97 -3.53
N CYS A 42 6.09 -5.86 -4.16
CA CYS A 42 6.59 -5.86 -5.54
C CYS A 42 8.02 -6.41 -5.69
N SER A 43 8.79 -6.51 -4.61
CA SER A 43 10.19 -6.93 -4.65
C SER A 43 10.32 -8.44 -4.42
N ALA A 44 11.02 -9.11 -5.32
CA ALA A 44 11.28 -10.54 -5.20
C ALA A 44 12.18 -10.79 -3.97
N LYS A 45 11.80 -11.78 -3.15
CA LYS A 45 12.51 -12.15 -1.93
C LYS A 45 12.46 -13.64 -1.71
N ARG A 46 13.46 -14.18 -1.00
CA ARG A 46 13.49 -15.58 -0.57
C ARG A 46 13.56 -15.67 0.96
N ALA A 47 12.87 -16.63 1.54
CA ALA A 47 13.06 -16.95 2.96
C ALA A 47 14.41 -17.66 3.11
N VAL A 48 15.28 -17.13 3.97
CA VAL A 48 16.62 -17.69 4.23
C VAL A 48 16.71 -18.36 5.59
N TRP A 49 15.82 -17.99 6.52
CA TRP A 49 15.76 -18.57 7.85
C TRP A 49 14.37 -18.38 8.46
N SER A 50 13.99 -19.30 9.34
CA SER A 50 12.73 -19.23 10.07
C SER A 50 12.89 -19.82 11.48
N PHE A 51 12.26 -19.18 12.46
CA PHE A 51 12.17 -19.70 13.83
C PHE A 51 10.85 -19.27 14.47
N GLY A 52 10.07 -20.24 14.91
CA GLY A 52 8.74 -19.99 15.46
C GLY A 52 7.85 -19.21 14.49
N LYS A 53 7.46 -18.00 14.87
CA LYS A 53 6.61 -17.10 14.05
C LYS A 53 7.41 -16.06 13.25
N THR A 54 8.73 -16.13 13.28
CA THR A 54 9.63 -15.17 12.63
C THR A 54 10.25 -15.81 11.40
N THR A 55 10.30 -15.07 10.30
CA THR A 55 10.98 -15.47 9.06
C THR A 55 11.88 -14.34 8.61
N LEU A 56 13.15 -14.66 8.34
CA LEU A 56 14.11 -13.77 7.73
C LEU A 56 14.04 -13.94 6.21
N TYR A 57 13.88 -12.82 5.52
CA TYR A 57 13.87 -12.77 4.07
C TYR A 57 15.10 -12.03 3.57
N GLU A 58 15.65 -12.51 2.46
CA GLU A 58 16.66 -11.81 1.68
C GLU A 58 16.01 -11.34 0.38
N TYR A 59 16.14 -10.06 0.06
CA TYR A 59 15.62 -9.49 -1.16
C TYR A 59 16.57 -9.70 -2.33
N LEU A 60 16.02 -10.16 -3.45
CA LEU A 60 16.79 -10.43 -4.65
C LEU A 60 17.18 -9.10 -5.34
N PRO A 61 18.35 -9.05 -6.01
CA PRO A 61 18.75 -7.87 -6.76
C PRO A 61 17.73 -7.51 -7.85
N LEU A 62 17.55 -6.21 -8.06
CA LEU A 62 16.84 -5.72 -9.24
C LEU A 62 17.66 -6.03 -10.49
N ARG A 63 17.03 -6.55 -11.54
CA ARG A 63 17.70 -6.88 -12.81
C ARG A 63 18.46 -5.69 -13.43
N GLU A 64 17.91 -4.50 -13.27
CA GLU A 64 18.49 -3.23 -13.73
C GLU A 64 19.78 -2.91 -12.95
N ALA A 65 19.74 -3.00 -11.63
CA ALA A 65 20.89 -2.75 -10.76
C ALA A 65 21.97 -3.84 -10.83
N ALA A 66 21.61 -5.06 -11.26
CA ALA A 66 22.55 -6.18 -11.38
C ALA A 66 23.58 -6.02 -12.52
N ARG A 67 23.32 -5.13 -13.49
CA ARG A 67 24.23 -4.90 -14.63
C ARG A 67 25.39 -3.96 -14.29
N ASP A 68 25.14 -2.99 -13.40
CA ASP A 68 26.09 -1.91 -13.10
C ASP A 68 26.66 -1.98 -11.67
N ALA A 69 26.26 -2.97 -10.85
CA ALA A 69 26.67 -3.03 -9.45
C ALA A 69 28.14 -3.47 -9.29
N PRO A 70 29.04 -2.60 -8.77
CA PRO A 70 30.34 -3.06 -8.29
C PRO A 70 30.11 -4.05 -7.16
N GLN A 71 30.83 -5.18 -7.20
CA GLN A 71 30.85 -6.28 -6.24
C GLN A 71 30.01 -6.06 -4.96
N ARG A 72 28.72 -6.40 -5.00
CA ARG A 72 27.77 -6.28 -3.85
C ARG A 72 28.29 -6.94 -2.57
N SER A 73 29.22 -7.88 -2.74
CA SER A 73 29.96 -8.59 -1.70
C SER A 73 30.79 -7.70 -0.76
N ALA A 74 31.06 -6.43 -1.10
CA ALA A 74 31.84 -5.51 -0.25
C ALA A 74 31.00 -4.62 0.68
N ALA A 75 29.68 -4.52 0.47
CA ALA A 75 28.81 -3.68 1.28
C ALA A 75 28.23 -4.45 2.48
N ARG A 76 28.25 -3.85 3.67
CA ARG A 76 27.60 -4.45 4.86
C ARG A 76 26.09 -4.59 4.62
N PRO A 77 25.49 -5.75 4.92
CA PRO A 77 24.05 -5.95 4.74
C PRO A 77 23.24 -5.07 5.70
N LEU A 78 22.07 -4.64 5.23
CA LEU A 78 21.11 -3.87 6.01
C LEU A 78 20.00 -4.80 6.49
N LEU A 79 19.87 -4.95 7.81
CA LEU A 79 18.79 -5.74 8.41
C LEU A 79 17.61 -4.82 8.79
N ILE A 80 16.42 -5.11 8.26
CA ILE A 80 15.19 -4.42 8.65
C ILE A 80 14.40 -5.31 9.62
N CYS A 81 14.32 -4.91 10.88
CA CYS A 81 13.43 -5.52 11.86
C CYS A 81 12.09 -4.77 11.85
N PHE A 82 11.03 -5.46 11.45
CA PHE A 82 9.71 -4.84 11.34
C PHE A 82 8.93 -4.90 12.66
N ALA A 83 8.23 -3.82 13.00
CA ALA A 83 7.38 -3.77 14.20
C ALA A 83 6.15 -4.69 14.06
N LEU A 84 5.86 -5.50 15.08
CA LEU A 84 4.79 -6.51 15.06
C LEU A 84 3.36 -5.93 15.00
N VAL A 85 3.21 -4.61 15.04
CA VAL A 85 1.90 -3.93 15.04
C VAL A 85 1.31 -3.83 13.64
N ASN A 86 2.14 -3.72 12.59
CA ASN A 86 1.69 -3.56 11.21
C ASN A 86 2.04 -4.77 10.33
N ARG A 87 1.61 -4.73 9.07
CA ARG A 87 2.05 -5.71 8.06
C ARG A 87 3.40 -5.27 7.46
N PRO A 88 4.36 -6.19 7.29
CA PRO A 88 5.70 -5.84 6.77
C PRO A 88 5.70 -5.35 5.31
N TYR A 89 4.65 -5.64 4.54
CA TYR A 89 4.53 -5.16 3.15
C TYR A 89 4.45 -3.63 3.04
N VAL A 90 4.23 -2.90 4.14
CA VAL A 90 4.24 -1.42 4.14
C VAL A 90 5.59 -0.87 3.65
N LEU A 91 6.68 -1.61 3.82
CA LEU A 91 8.01 -1.24 3.31
C LEU A 91 8.19 -1.46 1.80
N ASP A 92 7.31 -2.26 1.20
CA ASP A 92 7.41 -2.74 -0.17
C ASP A 92 6.02 -2.78 -0.83
N LEU A 93 5.36 -1.62 -0.93
CA LEU A 93 3.99 -1.51 -1.44
C LEU A 93 3.94 -1.72 -2.96
N GLN A 94 4.22 -0.68 -3.72
CA GLN A 94 4.23 -0.68 -5.19
C GLN A 94 5.63 -0.27 -5.68
N PRO A 95 5.99 -0.51 -6.95
CA PRO A 95 7.32 -0.17 -7.46
C PRO A 95 7.74 1.28 -7.21
N ASP A 96 6.81 2.24 -7.29
CA ASP A 96 7.00 3.66 -7.04
C ASP A 96 6.99 4.03 -5.54
N ARG A 97 6.45 3.16 -4.68
CA ARG A 97 6.26 3.38 -3.22
C ARG A 97 6.98 2.35 -2.36
N SER A 98 8.00 1.70 -2.89
CA SER A 98 8.78 0.69 -2.19
C SER A 98 10.09 1.28 -1.68
N LEU A 99 10.24 1.33 -0.36
CA LEU A 99 11.51 1.67 0.28
C LEU A 99 12.56 0.60 -0.04
N VAL A 100 12.16 -0.67 0.02
CA VAL A 100 13.04 -1.80 -0.28
C VAL A 100 13.61 -1.69 -1.71
N ARG A 101 12.77 -1.38 -2.70
CA ARG A 101 13.22 -1.22 -4.09
C ARG A 101 14.25 -0.09 -4.22
N ARG A 102 14.04 1.03 -3.54
CA ARG A 102 14.99 2.16 -3.52
C ARG A 102 16.34 1.77 -2.89
N LEU A 103 16.31 1.00 -1.80
CA LEU A 103 17.54 0.49 -1.16
C LEU A 103 18.28 -0.49 -2.09
N LEU A 104 17.56 -1.39 -2.75
CA LEU A 104 18.15 -2.33 -3.72
C LEU A 104 18.75 -1.61 -4.94
N ALA A 105 18.09 -0.56 -5.43
CA ALA A 105 18.59 0.29 -6.51
C ALA A 105 19.84 1.09 -6.13
N ALA A 106 19.96 1.47 -4.85
CA ALA A 106 21.18 2.05 -4.29
C ALA A 106 22.32 1.03 -4.09
N GLY A 107 22.13 -0.23 -4.50
CA GLY A 107 23.15 -1.28 -4.42
C GLY A 107 23.22 -2.01 -3.08
N LEU A 108 22.36 -1.67 -2.11
CA LEU A 108 22.38 -2.31 -0.79
C LEU A 108 21.83 -3.74 -0.83
N SER A 109 22.37 -4.59 0.05
CA SER A 109 21.82 -5.92 0.34
C SER A 109 20.85 -5.80 1.51
N VAL A 110 19.59 -6.18 1.30
CA VAL A 110 18.47 -6.04 2.26
C VAL A 110 17.82 -7.40 2.51
#